data_AF-A0A2U9ID44-F1
#
_entry.id   AF-A0A2U9ID44-F1
#
_cell.length_a   1.000
_cell.length_b   1.000
_cell.length_c   1.000
_cell.angle_alpha   90.00
_cell.angle_beta   90.00
_cell.angle_gamma   90.00
#
_symmetry.space_group_name_H-M   'P 1'
#
loop_
_entity.id
_entity.type
_entity.pdbx_description
1 polymer ?
#
loop_
_entity_poly.entity_id
_entity_poly.type
_entity_poly.pdbx_seq_one_letter_code
_entity_poly.pdbx_strand_id
1 'polypeptide(L)'
;MEIATFKGEQWSWFKATKSRGKLIISDKELVEWLYSHGSSSYLIFGTDIIPSRLWDSKSNSPLLIFDYINRGGTIIWAGDVPFLYKGSKQVTGINIFNTEILPSEVDTKNTLVGNLLEYPRNKGLRPINNISDIIPISVTSEGKPTAWILKKGNGYFIRLFDIGEVNEDYLFSFPEKFEELKKTFAIKLNVRNLEDLVLKFDKMNVIIGDNAAGKTTILEAISLFSNNNISIDGITYSRNLLQTNFDDALAMIISKNYGRTFTVEYINDMKYFIAKSRLYRVSSDIIFINSRRLTEYEKYVISNWENIFNKRKELSLLLKTIDKSFRNVLNEPFNGVQQLMIEKEDSSVIRLDDLGEGIKNLIVLILLYSIYSPKILLIDDMEAMGLYVNKLEILMNFLLKIIEQDGVKILVTTQSFDVLYSLVKAGAKVFIMGSGKIYEMNNDEAKVRIESNEDLRLISQSLEEILSEGKQ
;
A
#
# COMPACT_ATOMS: atom_id res chain seq x y z
N MET A 1 4.50 -21.40 -9.41
CA MET A 1 4.45 -20.37 -10.45
C MET A 1 4.82 -21.04 -11.77
N GLU A 2 3.89 -21.09 -12.71
CA GLU A 2 4.13 -21.66 -14.04
C GLU A 2 4.48 -20.53 -15.01
N ILE A 3 5.53 -20.70 -15.81
CA ILE A 3 6.00 -19.67 -16.74
C ILE A 3 6.08 -20.28 -18.13
N ALA A 4 5.64 -19.53 -19.12
CA ALA A 4 5.92 -19.78 -20.52
C ALA A 4 6.48 -18.54 -21.21
N THR A 5 7.28 -18.75 -22.24
CA THR A 5 7.77 -17.71 -23.13
C THR A 5 7.26 -17.99 -24.54
N PHE A 6 6.45 -17.07 -25.07
CA PHE A 6 6.02 -17.10 -26.46
C PHE A 6 7.01 -16.35 -27.35
N LYS A 7 7.69 -17.09 -28.22
CA LYS A 7 8.65 -16.52 -29.18
C LYS A 7 7.97 -16.14 -30.50
N GLY A 8 6.95 -16.91 -30.90
CA GLY A 8 6.33 -16.81 -32.23
C GLY A 8 7.27 -17.30 -33.34
N GLU A 9 6.68 -17.67 -34.47
CA GLU A 9 7.43 -18.24 -35.61
C GLU A 9 8.19 -17.18 -36.43
N GLN A 10 7.79 -15.91 -36.34
CA GLN A 10 8.35 -14.80 -37.13
C GLN A 10 8.47 -13.52 -36.29
N TRP A 11 9.38 -12.61 -36.69
CA TRP A 11 9.54 -11.24 -36.15
C TRP A 11 9.69 -11.14 -34.63
N SER A 12 10.26 -12.17 -34.03
CA SER A 12 10.67 -12.13 -32.64
C SER A 12 11.93 -11.27 -32.51
N TRP A 13 11.86 -10.17 -31.76
CA TRP A 13 13.07 -9.47 -31.31
C TRP A 13 13.85 -10.33 -30.30
N PHE A 14 13.17 -11.30 -29.70
CA PHE A 14 13.74 -12.34 -28.85
C PHE A 14 14.46 -13.40 -29.69
N LYS A 15 15.74 -13.15 -29.99
CA LYS A 15 16.60 -14.09 -30.77
C LYS A 15 17.22 -15.20 -29.92
N ALA A 16 16.94 -15.25 -28.62
CA ALA A 16 17.63 -16.10 -27.65
C ALA A 16 17.55 -17.62 -27.94
N THR A 17 18.63 -18.30 -27.56
CA THR A 17 18.74 -19.76 -27.35
C THR A 17 18.21 -20.20 -25.97
N LYS A 18 17.92 -19.24 -25.08
CA LYS A 18 17.40 -19.47 -23.72
C LYS A 18 15.95 -19.01 -23.61
N SER A 19 15.14 -19.73 -22.84
CA SER A 19 13.76 -19.36 -22.50
C SER A 19 13.53 -19.55 -21.01
N ARG A 20 12.66 -18.73 -20.41
CA ARG A 20 12.17 -18.96 -19.05
C ARG A 20 10.88 -19.78 -19.12
N GLY A 21 10.91 -20.95 -18.49
CA GLY A 21 9.78 -21.88 -18.47
C GLY A 21 9.51 -22.54 -19.82
N LYS A 22 8.25 -22.92 -20.09
CA LYS A 22 7.86 -23.60 -21.33
C LYS A 22 8.05 -22.67 -22.53
N LEU A 23 8.88 -23.08 -23.48
CA LEU A 23 8.99 -22.38 -24.76
C LEU A 23 7.76 -22.71 -25.62
N ILE A 24 7.08 -21.67 -26.09
CA ILE A 24 5.93 -21.76 -27.00
C ILE A 24 6.35 -21.14 -28.33
N ILE A 25 6.31 -21.95 -29.39
CA ILE A 25 6.74 -21.52 -30.72
C ILE A 25 5.54 -21.32 -31.64
N SER A 26 4.58 -22.25 -31.61
CA SER A 26 3.43 -22.22 -32.50
C SER A 26 2.20 -21.55 -31.89
N ASP A 27 1.37 -20.95 -32.74
CA ASP A 27 0.08 -20.37 -32.35
C ASP A 27 -0.84 -21.38 -31.65
N LYS A 28 -0.74 -22.66 -32.02
CA LYS A 28 -1.56 -23.74 -31.45
C LYS A 28 -1.19 -23.97 -29.98
N GLU A 29 0.10 -24.09 -29.68
CA GLU A 29 0.59 -24.25 -28.31
C GLU A 29 0.26 -23.03 -27.45
N LEU A 30 0.30 -21.83 -28.03
CA LEU A 30 -0.08 -20.60 -27.35
C LEU A 30 -1.56 -20.62 -26.95
N VAL A 31 -2.45 -21.01 -27.86
CA VAL A 31 -3.88 -21.16 -27.58
C VAL A 31 -4.12 -22.20 -26.49
N GLU A 32 -3.48 -23.38 -26.60
CA GLU A 32 -3.58 -24.44 -25.60
C GLU A 32 -3.12 -23.97 -24.21
N TRP A 33 -2.01 -23.24 -24.14
CA TRP A 33 -1.51 -22.64 -22.90
C TRP A 33 -2.53 -21.67 -22.30
N LEU A 34 -3.00 -20.70 -23.10
CA LEU A 34 -3.96 -19.70 -22.65
C LEU A 34 -5.24 -20.36 -22.10
N TYR A 35 -5.75 -21.42 -22.74
CA TYR A 35 -6.94 -22.14 -22.27
C TYR A 35 -6.73 -22.95 -20.99
N SER A 36 -5.58 -23.63 -20.88
CA SER A 36 -5.30 -24.56 -19.77
C SER A 36 -4.78 -23.88 -18.50
N HIS A 37 -4.35 -22.62 -18.60
CA HIS A 37 -3.74 -21.87 -17.51
C HIS A 37 -4.56 -20.62 -17.13
N GLY A 38 -4.23 -20.04 -15.98
CA GLY A 38 -4.94 -18.89 -15.42
C GLY A 38 -4.21 -18.36 -14.19
N SER A 39 -4.82 -18.46 -13.01
CA SER A 39 -4.23 -17.95 -11.78
C SER A 39 -2.84 -18.55 -11.51
N SER A 40 -1.88 -17.70 -11.16
CA SER A 40 -0.49 -18.08 -10.84
C SER A 40 0.37 -18.58 -12.02
N SER A 41 -0.06 -18.33 -13.26
CA SER A 41 0.75 -18.53 -14.46
C SER A 41 1.17 -17.21 -15.12
N TYR A 42 2.34 -17.25 -15.75
CA TYR A 42 2.97 -16.13 -16.44
C TYR A 42 3.25 -16.49 -17.89
N LEU A 43 2.94 -15.57 -18.79
CA LEU A 43 3.26 -15.69 -20.20
C LEU A 43 4.04 -14.46 -20.65
N ILE A 44 5.31 -14.68 -20.99
CA ILE A 44 6.20 -13.66 -21.52
C ILE A 44 6.06 -13.63 -23.04
N PHE A 45 5.71 -12.47 -23.60
CA PHE A 45 5.68 -12.23 -25.03
C PHE A 45 7.07 -11.73 -25.48
N GLY A 46 7.80 -12.57 -26.20
CA GLY A 46 9.08 -12.24 -26.86
C GLY A 46 8.90 -11.74 -28.29
N THR A 47 7.70 -11.28 -28.63
CA THR A 47 7.34 -10.77 -29.95
C THR A 47 6.21 -9.78 -29.78
N ASP A 48 6.19 -8.78 -30.65
CA ASP A 48 5.11 -7.80 -30.69
C ASP A 48 3.91 -8.29 -31.53
N ILE A 49 3.97 -9.53 -32.03
CA ILE A 49 2.90 -10.18 -32.79
C ILE A 49 1.87 -10.82 -31.86
N ILE A 50 0.61 -10.41 -32.05
CA ILE A 50 -0.54 -11.22 -31.62
C ILE A 50 -0.97 -12.11 -32.78
N PRO A 51 -0.95 -13.44 -32.64
CA PRO A 51 -1.47 -14.32 -33.66
C PRO A 51 -2.94 -14.04 -33.99
N SER A 52 -3.29 -14.08 -35.28
CA SER A 52 -4.67 -13.84 -35.74
C SER A 52 -5.70 -14.77 -35.08
N ARG A 53 -5.29 -15.97 -34.66
CA ARG A 53 -6.15 -16.92 -33.93
C ARG A 53 -6.55 -16.44 -32.53
N LEU A 54 -5.79 -15.53 -31.93
CA LEU A 54 -6.14 -14.93 -30.63
C LEU A 54 -7.07 -13.72 -30.79
N TRP A 55 -7.25 -13.24 -32.02
CA TRP A 55 -8.00 -12.04 -32.32
C TRP A 55 -9.44 -12.35 -32.69
N ASP A 56 -10.38 -11.64 -32.06
CA ASP A 56 -11.76 -11.62 -32.52
C ASP A 56 -12.03 -10.35 -33.32
N SER A 57 -12.33 -10.54 -34.61
CA SER A 57 -12.67 -9.47 -35.53
C SER A 57 -14.00 -8.77 -35.19
N LYS A 58 -14.91 -9.41 -34.45
CA LYS A 58 -16.20 -8.81 -34.09
C LYS A 58 -16.06 -7.81 -32.94
N SER A 59 -15.34 -8.19 -31.89
CA SER A 59 -15.04 -7.31 -30.75
C SER A 59 -13.79 -6.45 -30.92
N ASN A 60 -13.04 -6.66 -32.01
CA ASN A 60 -11.77 -5.99 -32.30
C ASN A 60 -10.81 -6.04 -31.10
N SER A 61 -10.64 -7.25 -30.53
CA SER A 61 -9.96 -7.48 -29.26
C SER A 61 -9.26 -8.86 -29.23
N PRO A 62 -8.13 -9.02 -28.51
CA PRO A 62 -7.49 -10.32 -28.31
C PRO A 62 -8.21 -11.08 -27.20
N LEU A 63 -9.44 -11.56 -27.46
CA LEU A 63 -10.32 -12.17 -26.46
C LEU A 63 -9.60 -13.24 -25.61
N LEU A 64 -8.83 -14.13 -26.22
CA LEU A 64 -8.17 -15.22 -25.49
C LEU A 64 -7.10 -14.74 -24.50
N ILE A 65 -6.39 -13.66 -24.82
CA ILE A 65 -5.41 -13.04 -23.91
C ILE A 65 -6.16 -12.43 -22.72
N PHE A 66 -7.24 -11.70 -22.98
CA PHE A 66 -8.03 -11.10 -21.91
C PHE A 66 -8.79 -12.13 -21.07
N ASP A 67 -9.26 -13.23 -21.66
CA ASP A 67 -9.89 -14.33 -20.94
C ASP A 67 -8.88 -15.03 -20.01
N TYR A 68 -7.66 -15.26 -20.49
CA TYR A 68 -6.56 -15.75 -19.66
C TYR A 68 -6.27 -14.82 -18.48
N ILE A 69 -6.19 -13.51 -18.73
CA ILE A 69 -6.00 -12.51 -17.68
C ILE A 69 -7.18 -12.50 -16.70
N ASN A 70 -8.43 -12.57 -17.18
CA ASN A 70 -9.62 -12.63 -16.34
C ASN A 70 -9.62 -13.86 -15.42
N ARG A 71 -9.07 -14.99 -15.88
CA ARG A 71 -8.84 -16.21 -15.06
C ARG A 71 -7.67 -16.11 -14.07
N GLY A 72 -6.98 -14.98 -14.01
CA GLY A 72 -5.87 -14.72 -13.08
C GLY A 72 -4.47 -14.83 -13.71
N GLY A 73 -4.39 -15.00 -15.02
CA GLY A 73 -3.12 -15.07 -15.75
C GLY A 73 -2.40 -13.73 -15.81
N THR A 74 -1.07 -13.77 -15.85
CA THR A 74 -0.23 -12.59 -16.05
C THR A 74 0.45 -12.61 -17.41
N ILE A 75 0.29 -11.55 -18.18
CA ILE A 75 1.01 -11.31 -19.43
C ILE A 75 2.14 -10.31 -19.17
N ILE A 76 3.36 -10.68 -19.54
CA ILE A 76 4.49 -9.75 -19.59
C ILE A 76 4.80 -9.48 -21.06
N TRP A 77 4.45 -8.29 -21.51
CA TRP A 77 4.67 -7.80 -22.85
C TRP A 77 5.93 -6.94 -22.87
N ALA A 78 7.00 -7.46 -23.45
CA ALA A 78 8.21 -6.69 -23.69
C ALA A 78 8.19 -6.20 -25.14
N GLY A 79 8.33 -4.88 -25.36
CA GLY A 79 8.40 -4.32 -26.70
C GLY A 79 7.29 -3.33 -27.04
N ASP A 80 7.09 -3.18 -28.34
CA ASP A 80 6.28 -2.13 -28.94
C ASP A 80 4.76 -2.41 -28.82
N VAL A 81 3.93 -1.62 -29.49
CA VAL A 81 2.47 -1.79 -29.57
C VAL A 81 2.17 -3.11 -30.29
N PRO A 82 1.25 -3.94 -29.76
CA PRO A 82 0.83 -5.16 -30.41
C PRO A 82 0.39 -4.98 -31.87
N PHE A 83 0.78 -5.89 -32.76
CA PHE A 83 0.33 -5.91 -34.15
C PHE A 83 -0.24 -7.27 -34.58
N LEU A 84 -1.13 -7.22 -35.58
CA LEU A 84 -1.71 -8.42 -36.20
C LEU A 84 -1.07 -8.74 -37.55
N TYR A 85 -0.89 -10.04 -37.79
CA TYR A 85 -0.58 -10.61 -39.09
C TYR A 85 -1.77 -11.40 -39.64
N LYS A 86 -2.00 -11.29 -40.96
CA LYS A 86 -2.94 -12.13 -41.71
C LYS A 86 -2.15 -12.77 -42.86
N GLY A 87 -1.71 -14.01 -42.67
CA GLY A 87 -0.73 -14.64 -43.58
C GLY A 87 0.66 -14.03 -43.44
N SER A 88 1.34 -13.74 -44.55
CA SER A 88 2.71 -13.22 -44.58
C SER A 88 2.84 -11.69 -44.62
N LYS A 89 1.72 -10.95 -44.57
CA LYS A 89 1.72 -9.47 -44.57
C LYS A 89 1.30 -8.92 -43.22
N GLN A 90 2.04 -7.94 -42.72
CA GLN A 90 1.63 -7.09 -41.60
C GLN A 90 0.39 -6.33 -42.06
N VAL A 91 -0.73 -6.49 -41.35
CA VAL A 91 -2.00 -5.91 -41.79
C VAL A 91 -2.26 -4.59 -41.07
N THR A 92 -2.02 -4.52 -39.76
CA THR A 92 -2.25 -3.31 -38.95
C THR A 92 -1.50 -3.38 -37.60
N GLY A 93 -0.90 -2.26 -37.18
CA GLY A 93 -0.57 -2.03 -35.77
C GLY A 93 -1.85 -1.77 -34.99
N ILE A 94 -2.02 -2.44 -33.85
CA ILE A 94 -3.24 -2.32 -33.05
C ILE A 94 -2.91 -1.69 -31.72
N ASN A 95 -3.37 -0.45 -31.58
CA ASN A 95 -3.24 0.29 -30.36
C ASN A 95 -4.34 -0.06 -29.36
N ILE A 96 -4.31 -1.30 -28.82
CA ILE A 96 -5.32 -1.83 -27.90
C ILE A 96 -5.44 -0.99 -26.62
N PHE A 97 -4.36 -0.28 -26.26
CA PHE A 97 -4.25 0.51 -25.04
C PHE A 97 -4.27 2.03 -25.29
N ASN A 98 -4.53 2.48 -26.53
CA ASN A 98 -4.53 3.90 -26.89
C ASN A 98 -3.25 4.67 -26.47
N THR A 99 -2.08 4.06 -26.66
CA THR A 99 -0.77 4.67 -26.43
C THR A 99 -0.50 5.77 -27.44
N GLU A 100 0.12 6.87 -27.02
CA GLU A 100 0.61 7.90 -27.93
C GLU A 100 1.83 7.40 -28.71
N ILE A 101 2.14 8.08 -29.81
CA ILE A 101 3.42 7.94 -30.51
C ILE A 101 4.09 9.30 -30.45
N LEU A 102 5.15 9.40 -29.65
CA LEU A 102 5.94 10.61 -29.58
C LEU A 102 6.84 10.74 -30.82
N PRO A 103 7.18 11.98 -31.24
CA PRO A 103 8.03 12.22 -32.40
C PRO A 103 9.49 11.76 -32.18
N SER A 104 9.93 11.64 -30.93
CA SER A 104 11.25 11.15 -30.54
C SER A 104 11.20 10.48 -29.17
N GLU A 105 12.24 9.73 -28.83
CA GLU A 105 12.41 9.21 -27.47
C GLU A 105 12.45 10.37 -26.46
N VAL A 106 11.92 10.12 -25.26
CA VAL A 106 11.94 11.07 -24.15
C VAL A 106 12.52 10.41 -22.91
N ASP A 107 13.14 11.22 -22.06
CA ASP A 107 13.62 10.77 -20.76
C ASP A 107 12.43 10.41 -19.85
N THR A 108 12.60 9.32 -19.12
CA THR A 108 11.64 8.83 -18.15
C THR A 108 12.27 8.66 -16.79
N LYS A 109 11.43 8.69 -15.76
CA LYS A 109 11.82 8.44 -14.37
C LYS A 109 11.00 7.29 -13.82
N ASN A 110 11.65 6.46 -13.01
CA ASN A 110 10.96 5.42 -12.27
C ASN A 110 10.04 6.04 -11.21
N THR A 111 8.84 5.47 -11.10
CA THR A 111 7.94 5.68 -9.96
C THR A 111 8.44 4.88 -8.75
N LEU A 112 7.75 4.95 -7.62
CA LEU A 112 7.94 4.02 -6.50
C LEU A 112 7.94 2.57 -7.00
N VAL A 113 6.99 2.20 -7.87
CA VAL A 113 6.88 0.85 -8.40
C VAL A 113 8.06 0.50 -9.30
N GLY A 114 8.50 1.43 -10.15
CA GLY A 114 9.72 1.24 -10.94
C GLY A 114 10.97 1.05 -10.07
N ASN A 115 11.09 1.81 -8.98
CA ASN A 115 12.19 1.67 -8.03
C ASN A 115 12.15 0.31 -7.31
N LEU A 116 10.96 -0.11 -6.84
CA LEU A 116 10.77 -1.41 -6.18
C LEU A 116 11.08 -2.59 -7.11
N LEU A 117 10.78 -2.46 -8.40
CA LEU A 117 11.10 -3.47 -9.42
C LEU A 117 12.54 -3.39 -9.92
N GLU A 118 13.26 -2.31 -9.60
CA GLU A 118 14.59 -1.98 -10.17
C GLU A 118 14.54 -1.88 -11.70
N TYR A 119 13.51 -1.23 -12.24
CA TYR A 119 13.32 -1.13 -13.68
C TYR A 119 14.51 -0.39 -14.34
N PRO A 120 15.21 -1.01 -15.32
CA PRO A 120 16.54 -0.55 -15.74
C PRO A 120 16.52 0.53 -16.83
N ARG A 121 15.35 1.02 -17.25
CA ARG A 121 15.21 1.96 -18.38
C ARG A 121 14.83 3.36 -17.91
N ASN A 122 15.43 4.35 -18.58
CA ASN A 122 15.26 5.78 -18.34
C ASN A 122 14.79 6.53 -19.60
N LYS A 123 14.30 5.81 -20.61
CA LYS A 123 13.75 6.36 -21.84
C LYS A 123 12.46 5.66 -22.22
N GLY A 124 11.60 6.36 -22.95
CA GLY A 124 10.39 5.80 -23.54
C GLY A 124 9.95 6.55 -24.80
N LEU A 125 9.00 6.00 -25.54
CA LEU A 125 8.52 6.53 -26.81
C LEU A 125 6.99 6.54 -26.91
N ARG A 126 6.31 5.61 -26.22
CA ARG A 126 4.87 5.39 -26.41
C ARG A 126 4.10 5.40 -25.09
N PRO A 127 4.01 6.58 -24.45
CA PRO A 127 3.28 6.72 -23.20
C PRO A 127 1.78 6.51 -23.38
N ILE A 128 1.06 6.26 -22.29
CA ILE A 128 -0.41 6.18 -22.28
C ILE A 128 -1.02 7.43 -21.62
N ASN A 129 -2.11 7.94 -22.21
CA ASN A 129 -2.83 9.12 -21.72
C ASN A 129 -3.78 8.83 -20.56
N ASN A 130 -4.19 7.58 -20.38
CA ASN A 130 -5.14 7.20 -19.35
C ASN A 130 -4.42 6.63 -18.12
N ILE A 131 -4.71 7.19 -16.94
CA ILE A 131 -4.08 6.81 -15.67
C ILE A 131 -5.05 5.97 -14.82
N SER A 132 -6.34 5.86 -15.18
CA SER A 132 -7.29 4.99 -14.45
C SER A 132 -6.88 3.53 -14.57
N ASP A 133 -6.85 2.83 -13.44
CA ASP A 133 -6.60 1.39 -13.36
C ASP A 133 -5.20 0.89 -13.79
N ILE A 134 -4.28 1.83 -14.02
CA ILE A 134 -2.88 1.55 -14.37
C ILE A 134 -1.96 1.90 -13.20
N ILE A 135 -1.02 1.00 -12.93
CA ILE A 135 0.09 1.19 -12.02
C ILE A 135 1.35 1.53 -12.85
N PRO A 136 1.83 2.78 -12.82
CA PRO A 136 2.99 3.19 -13.61
C PRO A 136 4.28 2.61 -13.02
N ILE A 137 5.15 2.06 -13.87
CA ILE A 137 6.52 1.65 -13.53
C ILE A 137 7.48 2.80 -13.84
N SER A 138 7.36 3.40 -15.03
CA SER A 138 8.17 4.54 -15.47
C SER A 138 7.28 5.58 -16.14
N VAL A 139 7.58 6.87 -15.93
CA VAL A 139 6.79 8.00 -16.42
C VAL A 139 7.65 9.07 -17.10
N THR A 140 7.08 9.76 -18.08
CA THR A 140 7.69 10.95 -18.70
C THR A 140 7.71 12.15 -17.73
N SER A 141 8.35 13.25 -18.13
CA SER A 141 8.30 14.54 -17.40
C SER A 141 6.88 15.07 -17.17
N GLU A 142 5.96 14.78 -18.10
CA GLU A 142 4.53 15.10 -17.99
C GLU A 142 3.74 14.12 -17.10
N GLY A 143 4.40 13.07 -16.59
CA GLY A 143 3.77 12.06 -15.75
C GLY A 143 3.01 10.97 -16.51
N LYS A 144 3.22 10.85 -17.82
CA LYS A 144 2.57 9.81 -18.63
C LYS A 144 3.33 8.48 -18.54
N PRO A 145 2.68 7.34 -18.24
CA PRO A 145 3.38 6.06 -18.08
C PRO A 145 3.89 5.48 -19.41
N THR A 146 5.13 5.03 -19.45
CA THR A 146 5.75 4.34 -20.62
C THR A 146 5.88 2.83 -20.39
N ALA A 147 6.29 2.44 -19.17
CA ALA A 147 6.20 1.09 -18.65
C ALA A 147 5.15 1.06 -17.52
N TRP A 148 4.32 0.03 -17.49
CA TRP A 148 3.15 0.01 -16.61
C TRP A 148 2.53 -1.37 -16.44
N ILE A 149 1.71 -1.51 -15.40
CA ILE A 149 0.92 -2.70 -15.07
C ILE A 149 -0.56 -2.32 -15.10
N LEU A 150 -1.37 -3.08 -15.83
CA LEU A 150 -2.83 -2.99 -15.85
C LEU A 150 -3.40 -4.20 -15.12
N LYS A 151 -4.22 -3.94 -14.09
CA LYS A 151 -5.02 -4.99 -13.45
C LYS A 151 -6.31 -5.17 -14.24
N LYS A 152 -6.62 -6.41 -14.65
CA LYS A 152 -7.87 -6.73 -15.37
C LYS A 152 -8.41 -8.06 -14.87
N GLY A 153 -9.67 -8.06 -14.42
CA GLY A 153 -10.23 -9.20 -13.71
C GLY A 153 -9.34 -9.60 -12.53
N ASN A 154 -8.93 -10.87 -12.47
CA ASN A 154 -8.05 -11.40 -11.42
C ASN A 154 -6.56 -11.40 -11.80
N GLY A 155 -6.21 -10.98 -13.01
CA GLY A 155 -4.85 -11.06 -13.56
C GLY A 155 -4.28 -9.70 -13.95
N TYR A 156 -3.18 -9.74 -14.69
CA TYR A 156 -2.39 -8.55 -15.03
C TYR A 156 -1.89 -8.57 -16.47
N PHE A 157 -1.89 -7.39 -17.10
CA PHE A 157 -1.13 -7.11 -18.31
C PHE A 157 -0.01 -6.14 -17.96
N ILE A 158 1.23 -6.51 -18.26
CA ILE A 158 2.41 -5.75 -17.88
C ILE A 158 3.17 -5.37 -19.14
N ARG A 159 3.40 -4.08 -19.36
CA ARG A 159 4.16 -3.58 -20.50
C ARG A 159 5.52 -3.07 -20.04
N LEU A 160 6.57 -3.61 -20.65
CA LEU A 160 7.97 -3.26 -20.39
C LEU A 160 8.68 -2.95 -21.72
N PHE A 161 9.77 -2.20 -21.66
CA PHE A 161 10.68 -1.99 -22.80
C PHE A 161 9.98 -1.52 -24.08
N ASP A 162 9.25 -0.39 -24.03
CA ASP A 162 8.61 0.18 -25.23
C ASP A 162 9.61 0.66 -26.30
N ILE A 163 10.88 0.79 -25.92
CA ILE A 163 11.99 1.16 -26.78
C ILE A 163 13.32 0.53 -26.34
N GLY A 164 14.22 0.37 -27.31
CA GLY A 164 15.58 -0.16 -27.11
C GLY A 164 15.62 -1.68 -27.01
N GLU A 165 16.82 -2.21 -26.79
CA GLU A 165 17.02 -3.66 -26.64
C GLU A 165 16.38 -4.18 -25.34
N VAL A 166 15.82 -5.38 -25.38
CA VAL A 166 15.23 -5.96 -24.17
C VAL A 166 16.34 -6.57 -23.32
N ASN A 167 16.38 -6.21 -22.03
CA ASN A 167 17.26 -6.86 -21.06
C ASN A 167 16.63 -8.21 -20.67
N GLU A 168 17.14 -9.31 -21.25
CA GLU A 168 16.61 -10.66 -21.05
C GLU A 168 16.70 -11.12 -19.60
N ASP A 169 17.80 -10.84 -18.90
CA ASP A 169 17.98 -11.24 -17.50
C ASP A 169 16.93 -10.56 -16.59
N TYR A 170 16.68 -9.26 -16.82
CA TYR A 170 15.61 -8.54 -16.12
C TYR A 170 14.23 -9.10 -16.48
N LEU A 171 13.97 -9.34 -17.77
CA LEU A 171 12.67 -9.85 -18.23
C LEU A 171 12.35 -11.22 -17.62
N PHE A 172 13.34 -12.12 -17.55
CA PHE A 172 13.15 -13.47 -17.03
C PHE A 172 13.09 -13.55 -15.50
N SER A 173 13.65 -12.56 -14.79
CA SER A 173 13.53 -12.41 -13.33
C SER A 173 12.32 -11.58 -12.91
N PHE A 174 11.62 -10.97 -13.87
CA PHE A 174 10.46 -10.12 -13.60
C PHE A 174 9.30 -10.84 -12.89
N PRO A 175 8.93 -12.10 -13.22
CA PRO A 175 7.86 -12.80 -12.51
C PRO A 175 8.09 -12.85 -10.99
N GLU A 176 9.32 -13.15 -10.55
CA GLU A 176 9.69 -13.18 -9.14
C GLU A 176 9.60 -11.78 -8.50
N LYS A 177 10.17 -10.76 -9.15
CA LYS A 177 10.07 -9.35 -8.72
C LYS A 177 8.60 -8.90 -8.60
N PHE A 178 7.74 -9.34 -9.50
CA PHE A 178 6.32 -9.02 -9.49
C PHE A 178 5.56 -9.75 -8.37
N GLU A 179 5.90 -10.99 -8.06
CA GLU A 179 5.38 -11.72 -6.89
C GLU A 179 5.73 -11.01 -5.58
N GLU A 180 6.93 -10.45 -5.47
CA GLU A 180 7.34 -9.62 -4.33
C GLU A 180 6.56 -8.30 -4.28
N LEU A 181 6.40 -7.62 -5.41
CA LEU A 181 5.64 -6.37 -5.52
C LEU A 181 4.19 -6.55 -5.03
N LYS A 182 3.53 -7.67 -5.40
CA LYS A 182 2.14 -7.96 -4.98
C LYS A 182 1.94 -8.00 -3.47
N LYS A 183 3.00 -8.30 -2.71
CA LYS A 183 2.98 -8.38 -1.24
C LYS A 183 3.44 -7.08 -0.56
N THR A 184 3.98 -6.16 -1.34
CA THR A 184 4.65 -4.96 -0.83
C THR A 184 3.64 -3.92 -0.37
N PHE A 185 3.86 -3.38 0.83
CA PHE A 185 3.35 -2.07 1.21
C PHE A 185 4.53 -1.12 1.28
N ALA A 186 4.51 -0.08 0.45
CA ALA A 186 5.58 0.90 0.43
C ALA A 186 5.04 2.31 0.17
N ILE A 187 5.78 3.29 0.66
CA ILE A 187 5.58 4.70 0.40
C ILE A 187 6.86 5.33 -0.09
N LYS A 188 6.74 6.26 -1.04
CA LYS A 188 7.79 7.18 -1.45
C LYS A 188 7.35 8.59 -1.09
N LEU A 189 8.20 9.29 -0.37
CA LEU A 189 7.99 10.65 0.09
C LEU A 189 9.03 11.57 -0.57
N ASN A 190 8.53 12.65 -1.16
CA ASN A 190 9.32 13.80 -1.51
C ASN A 190 8.64 15.03 -0.90
N VAL A 191 8.94 15.28 0.37
CA VAL A 191 8.30 16.28 1.22
C VAL A 191 9.38 17.01 2.01
N ARG A 192 9.06 18.17 2.60
CA ARG A 192 10.03 18.97 3.35
C ARG A 192 10.79 18.11 4.39
N ASN A 193 12.12 18.10 4.31
CA ASN A 193 13.05 17.33 5.16
C ASN A 193 13.01 15.80 5.00
N LEU A 194 12.22 15.25 4.07
CA LEU A 194 12.16 13.81 3.74
C LEU A 194 12.12 13.69 2.21
N GLU A 195 13.25 13.98 1.58
CA GLU A 195 13.41 13.98 0.11
C GLU A 195 13.81 12.60 -0.39
N ASP A 196 13.13 12.12 -1.45
CA ASP A 196 13.34 10.80 -2.08
C ASP A 196 13.36 9.62 -1.10
N LEU A 197 12.64 9.74 0.01
CA LEU A 197 12.58 8.72 1.05
C LEU A 197 11.63 7.60 0.62
N VAL A 198 12.12 6.36 0.61
CA VAL A 198 11.31 5.16 0.35
C VAL A 198 11.29 4.28 1.58
N LEU A 199 10.09 3.93 2.06
CA LEU A 199 9.89 3.03 3.19
C LEU A 199 9.07 1.82 2.74
N LYS A 200 9.53 0.61 3.10
CA LYS A 200 8.82 -0.66 2.90
C LYS A 200 8.32 -1.15 4.26
N PHE A 201 7.02 -1.30 4.40
CA PHE A 201 6.38 -1.70 5.65
C PHE A 201 6.04 -3.19 5.66
N ASP A 202 6.07 -3.80 6.84
CA ASP A 202 5.51 -5.11 7.12
C ASP A 202 4.06 -4.98 7.63
N LYS A 203 3.49 -6.05 8.20
CA LYS A 203 2.17 -6.06 8.82
C LYS A 203 2.09 -5.18 10.07
N MET A 204 3.14 -5.15 10.87
CA MET A 204 3.25 -4.30 12.06
C MET A 204 4.56 -3.51 12.02
N ASN A 205 4.47 -2.21 12.27
CA ASN A 205 5.59 -1.29 12.12
C ASN A 205 5.54 -0.23 13.22
N VAL A 206 6.71 0.19 13.69
CA VAL A 206 6.86 1.26 14.67
C VAL A 206 7.90 2.26 14.20
N ILE A 207 7.57 3.55 14.30
CA ILE A 207 8.47 4.67 14.03
C ILE A 207 8.79 5.35 15.36
N ILE A 208 10.08 5.40 15.68
CA ILE A 208 10.63 6.08 16.86
C ILE A 208 11.65 7.14 16.44
N GLY A 209 12.06 8.00 17.36
CA GLY A 209 13.05 9.05 17.10
C GLY A 209 12.75 10.34 17.82
N ASP A 210 13.61 11.35 17.68
CA ASP A 210 13.46 12.62 18.41
C ASP A 210 12.13 13.36 18.14
N ASN A 211 11.80 14.27 19.06
CA ASN A 211 10.67 15.18 18.86
C ASN A 211 10.89 16.01 17.58
N ALA A 212 9.82 16.21 16.81
CA ALA A 212 9.87 16.88 15.51
C ALA A 212 10.76 16.22 14.43
N ALA A 213 11.18 14.96 14.61
CA ALA A 213 11.95 14.24 13.59
C ALA A 213 11.17 13.94 12.28
N GLY A 214 9.84 14.09 12.29
CA GLY A 214 8.98 13.85 11.11
C GLY A 214 8.13 12.58 11.16
N LYS A 215 8.07 11.89 12.32
CA LYS A 215 7.28 10.66 12.53
C LYS A 215 5.82 10.83 12.12
N THR A 216 5.15 11.83 12.70
CA THR A 216 3.75 12.18 12.37
C THR A 216 3.59 12.53 10.90
N THR A 217 4.56 13.21 10.27
CA THR A 217 4.52 13.55 8.84
C THR A 217 4.43 12.31 7.95
N ILE A 218 5.06 11.19 8.32
CA ILE A 218 4.98 9.94 7.55
C ILE A 218 3.56 9.35 7.62
N LEU A 219 2.97 9.27 8.82
CA LEU A 219 1.60 8.79 8.99
C LEU A 219 0.61 9.72 8.29
N GLU A 220 0.78 11.03 8.44
CA GLU A 220 -0.04 12.03 7.76
C GLU A 220 0.01 11.85 6.24
N ALA A 221 1.20 11.61 5.67
CA ALA A 221 1.36 11.43 4.23
C ALA A 221 0.61 10.21 3.69
N ILE A 222 0.56 9.10 4.45
CA ILE A 222 -0.28 7.94 4.13
C ILE A 222 -1.76 8.29 4.29
N SER A 223 -2.11 9.04 5.33
CA SER A 223 -3.49 9.44 5.62
C SER A 223 -4.08 10.44 4.62
N LEU A 224 -3.24 11.13 3.81
CA LEU A 224 -3.72 11.96 2.69
C LEU A 224 -4.55 11.15 1.68
N PHE A 225 -4.34 9.84 1.63
CA PHE A 225 -5.13 8.95 0.79
C PHE A 225 -6.36 8.38 1.50
N SER A 226 -6.73 8.83 2.69
CA SER A 226 -7.97 8.44 3.36
C SER A 226 -9.16 9.30 2.88
N ASN A 227 -10.36 8.71 2.83
CA ASN A 227 -11.60 9.42 2.45
C ASN A 227 -12.57 9.63 3.62
N ASN A 228 -12.10 9.56 4.86
CA ASN A 228 -12.93 9.66 6.05
C ASN A 228 -12.57 10.88 6.89
N ASN A 229 -13.60 11.49 7.50
CA ASN A 229 -13.43 12.69 8.31
C ASN A 229 -12.55 12.44 9.54
N ILE A 230 -12.62 11.24 10.15
CA ILE A 230 -11.83 10.94 11.34
C ILE A 230 -10.31 11.08 11.11
N SER A 231 -9.81 10.63 9.96
CA SER A 231 -8.39 10.78 9.61
C SER A 231 -8.02 12.24 9.42
N ILE A 232 -8.86 13.03 8.74
CA ILE A 232 -8.65 14.47 8.54
C ILE A 232 -8.66 15.21 9.87
N ASP A 233 -9.60 14.89 10.75
CA ASP A 233 -9.71 15.48 12.09
C ASP A 233 -8.49 15.14 12.95
N GLY A 234 -7.91 13.95 12.77
CA GLY A 234 -6.61 13.61 13.33
C GLY A 234 -5.49 14.52 12.83
N ILE A 235 -5.35 14.69 11.51
CA ILE A 235 -4.28 15.50 10.91
C ILE A 235 -4.42 16.98 11.31
N THR A 236 -5.62 17.55 11.20
CA THR A 236 -5.88 18.97 11.51
C THR A 236 -5.55 19.29 12.96
N TYR A 237 -5.86 18.38 13.89
CA TYR A 237 -5.47 18.54 15.28
C TYR A 237 -3.96 18.43 15.51
N SER A 238 -3.29 17.42 14.94
CA SER A 238 -1.82 17.29 15.02
C SER A 238 -1.11 18.58 14.56
N ARG A 239 -1.77 19.36 13.70
CA ARG A 239 -1.26 20.60 13.12
C ARG A 239 -1.87 21.88 13.69
N ASN A 240 -2.70 21.81 14.74
CA ASN A 240 -3.42 22.95 15.32
C ASN A 240 -4.13 23.82 14.27
N LEU A 241 -4.79 23.18 13.30
CA LEU A 241 -5.57 23.86 12.26
C LEU A 241 -7.03 24.00 12.71
N LEU A 242 -7.63 25.17 12.44
CA LEU A 242 -9.06 25.42 12.69
C LEU A 242 -9.91 24.50 11.80
N GLN A 243 -11.06 24.05 12.29
CA GLN A 243 -11.98 23.22 11.52
C GLN A 243 -12.48 23.99 10.28
N THR A 244 -12.07 23.50 9.11
CA THR A 244 -12.56 23.90 7.80
C THR A 244 -13.14 22.67 7.10
N ASN A 245 -13.82 22.84 5.96
CA ASN A 245 -14.25 21.67 5.17
C ASN A 245 -13.03 20.84 4.72
N PHE A 246 -13.29 19.60 4.28
CA PHE A 246 -12.27 18.61 3.92
C PHE A 246 -11.24 19.15 2.93
N ASP A 247 -11.69 19.80 1.85
CA ASP A 247 -10.83 20.30 0.78
C ASP A 247 -9.93 21.44 1.25
N ASP A 248 -10.47 22.38 2.03
CA ASP A 248 -9.71 23.49 2.62
C ASP A 248 -8.67 23.00 3.62
N ALA A 249 -9.05 22.05 4.49
CA ALA A 249 -8.14 21.48 5.48
C ALA A 249 -6.95 20.80 4.78
N LEU A 250 -7.24 20.05 3.74
CA LEU A 250 -6.25 19.32 2.95
C LEU A 250 -5.32 20.26 2.17
N ALA A 251 -5.86 21.34 1.58
CA ALA A 251 -5.07 22.39 0.95
C ALA A 251 -4.16 23.11 1.95
N MET A 252 -4.65 23.37 3.18
CA MET A 252 -3.84 23.95 4.26
C MET A 252 -2.74 23.00 4.72
N ILE A 253 -3.04 21.71 4.90
CA ILE A 253 -2.05 20.68 5.26
C ILE A 253 -0.95 20.63 4.22
N ILE A 254 -1.30 20.57 2.94
CA ILE A 254 -0.36 20.57 1.82
C ILE A 254 0.52 21.81 1.84
N SER A 255 -0.09 22.99 1.84
CA SER A 255 0.63 24.26 1.71
C SER A 255 1.56 24.55 2.89
N LYS A 256 1.14 24.22 4.12
CA LYS A 256 1.91 24.49 5.34
C LYS A 256 2.99 23.44 5.62
N ASN A 257 2.68 22.15 5.41
CA ASN A 257 3.52 21.06 5.92
C ASN A 257 4.38 20.40 4.84
N TYR A 258 3.86 20.32 3.61
CA TYR A 258 4.52 19.60 2.51
C TYR A 258 5.25 20.55 1.55
N GLY A 259 4.89 21.84 1.55
CA GLY A 259 5.43 22.86 0.64
C GLY A 259 4.68 22.93 -0.68
N ARG A 260 5.09 23.85 -1.57
CA ARG A 260 4.44 24.03 -2.89
C ARG A 260 4.63 22.83 -3.82
N THR A 261 5.77 22.16 -3.69
CA THR A 261 6.15 20.99 -4.47
C THR A 261 6.32 19.82 -3.52
N PHE A 262 5.40 18.86 -3.59
CA PHE A 262 5.51 17.61 -2.87
C PHE A 262 5.09 16.47 -3.79
N THR A 263 5.59 15.27 -3.53
CA THR A 263 5.09 14.05 -4.17
C THR A 263 5.05 12.95 -3.13
N VAL A 264 3.88 12.34 -2.97
CA VAL A 264 3.72 11.12 -2.19
C VAL A 264 3.20 10.05 -3.14
N GLU A 265 3.90 8.92 -3.21
CA GLU A 265 3.44 7.73 -3.93
C GLU A 265 3.30 6.60 -2.92
N TYR A 266 2.25 5.79 -3.02
CA TYR A 266 2.16 4.58 -2.22
C TYR A 266 1.61 3.42 -3.05
N ILE A 267 2.04 2.21 -2.69
CA ILE A 267 1.48 0.96 -3.20
C ILE A 267 1.12 0.04 -2.04
N ASN A 268 -0.09 -0.51 -2.08
CA ASN A 268 -0.51 -1.60 -1.20
C ASN A 268 -1.51 -2.48 -1.95
N ASP A 269 -1.35 -3.81 -1.89
CA ASP A 269 -2.25 -4.79 -2.52
C ASP A 269 -2.55 -4.49 -4.00
N MET A 270 -1.51 -4.08 -4.74
CA MET A 270 -1.61 -3.66 -6.14
C MET A 270 -2.58 -2.49 -6.38
N LYS A 271 -2.89 -1.70 -5.35
CA LYS A 271 -3.48 -0.37 -5.48
C LYS A 271 -2.35 0.65 -5.35
N TYR A 272 -2.16 1.46 -6.39
CA TYR A 272 -1.16 2.51 -6.43
C TYR A 272 -1.82 3.89 -6.46
N PHE A 273 -1.32 4.79 -5.63
CA PHE A 273 -1.82 6.17 -5.56
C PHE A 273 -0.66 7.15 -5.56
N ILE A 274 -0.95 8.34 -6.05
CA ILE A 274 0.01 9.43 -6.13
C ILE A 274 -0.68 10.75 -5.79
N ALA A 275 -0.09 11.51 -4.86
CA ALA A 275 -0.51 12.86 -4.51
C ALA A 275 0.58 13.85 -4.94
N LYS A 276 0.21 14.86 -5.74
CA LYS A 276 1.11 15.88 -6.28
C LYS A 276 0.42 17.23 -6.33
N SER A 277 0.68 18.17 -5.42
CA SER A 277 0.18 19.58 -5.40
C SER A 277 -1.35 19.79 -5.52
N ARG A 278 -2.14 18.76 -5.88
CA ARG A 278 -3.58 18.56 -6.00
C ARG A 278 -3.80 17.06 -5.78
N LEU A 279 -4.78 16.68 -4.96
CA LEU A 279 -5.02 15.26 -4.72
C LEU A 279 -5.73 14.63 -5.92
N TYR A 280 -5.19 13.50 -6.34
CA TYR A 280 -5.86 12.62 -7.29
C TYR A 280 -5.88 11.22 -6.69
N ARG A 281 -7.09 10.82 -6.29
CA ARG A 281 -7.50 9.51 -5.77
C ARG A 281 -7.33 9.28 -4.29
N VAL A 282 -8.40 8.73 -3.72
CA VAL A 282 -8.59 8.47 -2.32
C VAL A 282 -8.91 6.98 -2.14
N SER A 283 -8.34 6.38 -1.10
CA SER A 283 -8.61 5.04 -0.61
C SER A 283 -9.55 5.09 0.59
N SER A 284 -10.55 4.21 0.62
CA SER A 284 -11.48 4.08 1.74
C SER A 284 -10.93 3.32 2.94
N ASP A 285 -9.77 2.68 2.78
CA ASP A 285 -9.37 1.59 3.66
C ASP A 285 -8.31 2.03 4.69
N ILE A 286 -8.10 3.34 4.88
CA ILE A 286 -7.06 3.91 5.76
C ILE A 286 -7.72 4.67 6.90
N ILE A 287 -7.32 4.41 8.14
CA ILE A 287 -7.68 5.24 9.29
C ILE A 287 -6.43 5.77 9.96
N PHE A 288 -6.42 7.08 10.22
CA PHE A 288 -5.46 7.75 11.07
C PHE A 288 -6.08 8.15 12.40
N ILE A 289 -5.48 7.65 13.48
CA ILE A 289 -5.86 7.94 14.86
C ILE A 289 -4.75 8.73 15.52
N ASN A 290 -5.07 9.96 15.97
CA ASN A 290 -4.24 10.62 16.97
C ASN A 290 -4.70 10.16 18.36
N SER A 291 -3.84 9.45 19.09
CA SER A 291 -4.20 8.87 20.40
C SER A 291 -4.69 9.91 21.41
N ARG A 292 -4.20 11.16 21.33
CA ARG A 292 -4.63 12.26 22.23
C ARG A 292 -6.08 12.69 22.03
N ARG A 293 -6.72 12.30 20.91
CA ARG A 293 -8.13 12.62 20.60
C ARG A 293 -9.07 11.44 20.76
N LEU A 294 -8.62 10.28 21.25
CA LEU A 294 -9.49 9.10 21.30
C LEU A 294 -10.81 9.34 22.03
N THR A 295 -10.79 10.10 23.12
CA THR A 295 -12.03 10.52 23.80
C THR A 295 -12.93 11.36 22.90
N GLU A 296 -12.38 12.25 22.08
CA GLU A 296 -13.16 13.04 21.13
C GLU A 296 -13.68 12.22 19.95
N TYR A 297 -13.01 11.10 19.63
CA TYR A 297 -13.46 10.21 18.57
C TYR A 297 -14.72 9.41 18.95
N GLU A 298 -15.08 9.36 20.24
CA GLU A 298 -16.33 8.77 20.73
C GLU A 298 -17.56 9.33 20.01
N LYS A 299 -17.55 10.63 19.67
CA LYS A 299 -18.65 11.25 18.92
C LYS A 299 -18.86 10.63 17.53
N TYR A 300 -17.79 10.21 16.84
CA TYR A 300 -17.93 9.53 15.53
C TYR A 300 -18.51 8.14 15.72
N VAL A 301 -18.17 7.45 16.80
CA VAL A 301 -18.76 6.15 17.12
C VAL A 301 -20.26 6.29 17.33
N ILE A 302 -20.69 7.26 18.14
CA ILE A 302 -22.11 7.53 18.40
C ILE A 302 -22.83 7.94 17.11
N SER A 303 -22.26 8.84 16.31
CA SER A 303 -22.87 9.29 15.05
C SER A 303 -22.93 8.21 13.97
N ASN A 304 -22.11 7.16 14.05
CA ASN A 304 -22.08 6.05 13.10
C ASN A 304 -22.52 4.73 13.73
N TRP A 305 -23.31 4.80 14.80
CA TRP A 305 -23.70 3.64 15.62
C TRP A 305 -24.38 2.53 14.81
N GLU A 306 -25.16 2.88 13.79
CA GLU A 306 -25.86 1.93 12.91
C GLU A 306 -24.91 0.93 12.25
N ASN A 307 -23.67 1.34 11.94
CA ASN A 307 -22.66 0.50 11.31
C ASN A 307 -22.14 -0.64 12.23
N ILE A 308 -22.33 -0.50 13.55
CA ILE A 308 -21.92 -1.52 14.53
C ILE A 308 -22.94 -2.66 14.60
N PHE A 309 -24.21 -2.42 14.28
CA PHE A 309 -25.29 -3.39 14.49
C PHE A 309 -25.01 -4.74 13.80
N ASN A 310 -24.52 -4.70 12.56
CA ASN A 310 -24.22 -5.89 11.77
C ASN A 310 -22.91 -6.60 12.20
N LYS A 311 -22.10 -5.97 13.04
CA LYS A 311 -20.78 -6.45 13.47
C LYS A 311 -20.73 -6.85 14.95
N ARG A 312 -21.87 -6.89 15.65
CA ARG A 312 -21.95 -7.20 17.10
C ARG A 312 -21.23 -8.50 17.49
N LYS A 313 -21.32 -9.55 16.66
CA LYS A 313 -20.65 -10.84 16.95
C LYS A 313 -19.12 -10.70 16.92
N GLU A 314 -18.59 -10.03 15.90
CA GLU A 314 -17.16 -9.77 15.76
C GLU A 314 -16.66 -8.82 16.86
N LEU A 315 -17.41 -7.73 17.09
CA LEU A 315 -17.13 -6.78 18.17
C LEU A 315 -17.08 -7.47 19.54
N SER A 316 -18.02 -8.37 19.85
CA SER A 316 -17.99 -9.16 21.09
C SER A 316 -16.69 -9.96 21.24
N LEU A 317 -16.18 -10.56 20.15
CA LEU A 317 -14.91 -11.27 20.15
C LEU A 317 -13.71 -10.35 20.37
N LEU A 318 -13.78 -9.08 19.92
CA LEU A 318 -12.74 -8.08 20.14
C LEU A 318 -12.80 -7.54 21.59
N LEU A 319 -13.97 -7.22 22.12
CA LEU A 319 -14.14 -6.76 23.50
C LEU A 319 -13.64 -7.78 24.52
N LYS A 320 -13.86 -9.08 24.26
CA LYS A 320 -13.36 -10.18 25.10
C LYS A 320 -11.82 -10.28 25.17
N THR A 321 -11.10 -9.62 24.26
CA THR A 321 -9.64 -9.50 24.36
C THR A 321 -9.23 -8.52 25.46
N ILE A 322 -10.10 -7.56 25.80
CA ILE A 322 -9.90 -6.61 26.91
C ILE A 322 -10.26 -7.23 28.24
N ASP A 323 -11.50 -7.70 28.35
CA ASP A 323 -12.02 -8.32 29.56
C ASP A 323 -13.03 -9.39 29.14
N LYS A 324 -12.86 -10.62 29.64
CA LYS A 324 -13.73 -11.76 29.30
C LYS A 324 -15.18 -11.54 29.72
N SER A 325 -15.43 -10.66 30.69
CA SER A 325 -16.77 -10.29 31.12
C SER A 325 -17.47 -9.35 30.14
N PHE A 326 -16.76 -8.69 29.22
CA PHE A 326 -17.39 -7.78 28.27
C PHE A 326 -18.12 -8.55 27.18
N ARG A 327 -19.41 -8.28 27.04
CA ARG A 327 -20.29 -8.96 26.09
C ARG A 327 -20.54 -8.10 24.85
N ASN A 328 -20.87 -6.82 25.04
CA ASN A 328 -21.34 -5.95 23.97
C ASN A 328 -21.15 -4.46 24.34
N VAL A 329 -21.36 -3.57 23.37
CA VAL A 329 -21.48 -2.13 23.60
C VAL A 329 -22.92 -1.69 23.31
N LEU A 330 -23.44 -0.82 24.16
CA LEU A 330 -24.73 -0.17 24.03
C LEU A 330 -24.50 1.34 23.82
N ASN A 331 -25.42 1.97 23.10
CA ASN A 331 -25.47 3.43 22.94
C ASN A 331 -26.83 3.86 23.46
N GLU A 332 -26.85 4.36 24.70
CA GLU A 332 -28.07 4.64 25.44
C GLU A 332 -28.07 6.08 25.95
N PRO A 333 -29.22 6.76 25.99
CA PRO A 333 -29.31 8.09 26.55
C PRO A 333 -29.15 8.05 28.08
N PHE A 334 -28.19 8.82 28.60
CA PHE A 334 -28.00 9.07 30.03
C PHE A 334 -28.05 10.57 30.29
N ASN A 335 -28.97 11.02 31.14
CA ASN A 335 -29.24 12.45 31.39
C ASN A 335 -29.51 13.27 30.10
N GLY A 336 -30.16 12.66 29.10
CA GLY A 336 -30.49 13.31 27.83
C GLY A 336 -29.35 13.37 26.81
N VAL A 337 -28.18 12.79 27.12
CA VAL A 337 -27.02 12.71 26.23
C VAL A 337 -26.76 11.25 25.87
N GLN A 338 -26.52 10.95 24.59
CA GLN A 338 -26.12 9.61 24.16
C GLN A 338 -24.76 9.25 24.75
N GLN A 339 -24.66 8.09 25.37
CA GLN A 339 -23.42 7.60 25.97
C GLN A 339 -23.20 6.13 25.64
N LEU A 340 -21.93 5.78 25.48
CA LEU A 340 -21.53 4.40 25.30
C LEU A 340 -21.46 3.67 26.65
N MET A 341 -22.03 2.48 26.70
CA MET A 341 -22.01 1.60 27.86
C MET A 341 -21.54 0.21 27.47
N ILE A 342 -20.78 -0.44 28.34
CA ILE A 342 -20.40 -1.84 28.18
C ILE A 342 -21.42 -2.71 28.89
N GLU A 343 -22.03 -3.62 28.14
CA GLU A 343 -22.84 -4.71 28.67
C GLU A 343 -21.91 -5.89 29.01
N LYS A 344 -22.02 -6.42 30.23
CA LYS A 344 -21.27 -7.59 30.67
C LYS A 344 -22.06 -8.89 30.49
N GLU A 345 -21.38 -10.03 30.60
CA GLU A 345 -21.99 -11.37 30.52
C GLU A 345 -23.01 -11.63 31.64
N ASP A 346 -22.86 -11.00 32.80
CA ASP A 346 -23.84 -11.02 33.90
C ASP A 346 -25.01 -10.04 33.70
N SER A 347 -25.11 -9.41 32.52
CA SER A 347 -26.09 -8.38 32.16
C SER A 347 -25.97 -7.06 32.94
N SER A 348 -24.92 -6.89 33.77
CA SER A 348 -24.62 -5.57 34.33
C SER A 348 -24.08 -4.63 33.25
N VAL A 349 -24.35 -3.33 33.42
CA VAL A 349 -23.88 -2.28 32.51
C VAL A 349 -22.97 -1.31 33.24
N ILE A 350 -21.90 -0.89 32.57
CA ILE A 350 -20.96 0.11 33.08
C ILE A 350 -20.76 1.18 32.00
N ARG A 351 -20.76 2.46 32.38
CA ARG A 351 -20.49 3.54 31.42
C ARG A 351 -19.05 3.44 30.95
N LEU A 352 -18.82 3.76 29.69
CA LEU A 352 -17.48 3.75 29.14
C LEU A 352 -16.55 4.71 29.90
N ASP A 353 -17.07 5.85 30.35
CA ASP A 353 -16.36 6.84 31.17
C ASP A 353 -15.88 6.29 32.53
N ASP A 354 -16.52 5.24 33.05
CA ASP A 354 -16.23 4.69 34.38
C ASP A 354 -15.13 3.61 34.34
N LEU A 355 -14.65 3.21 33.14
CA LEU A 355 -13.67 2.12 32.95
C LEU A 355 -12.19 2.54 33.06
N GLY A 356 -11.93 3.82 33.30
CA GLY A 356 -10.59 4.41 33.25
C GLY A 356 -10.16 4.76 31.83
N GLU A 357 -9.40 5.85 31.68
CA GLU A 357 -9.12 6.49 30.39
C GLU A 357 -8.44 5.55 29.37
N GLY A 358 -7.43 4.78 29.79
CA GLY A 358 -6.74 3.85 28.88
C GLY A 358 -7.65 2.76 28.31
N ILE A 359 -8.51 2.18 29.13
CA ILE A 359 -9.46 1.14 28.68
C ILE A 359 -10.56 1.77 27.82
N LYS A 360 -11.06 2.95 28.19
CA LYS A 360 -11.98 3.74 27.36
C LYS A 360 -11.39 3.98 25.96
N ASN A 361 -10.17 4.50 25.89
CA ASN A 361 -9.49 4.82 24.63
C ASN A 361 -9.28 3.56 23.77
N LEU A 362 -8.93 2.43 24.37
CA LEU A 362 -8.82 1.15 23.67
C LEU A 362 -10.17 0.67 23.11
N ILE A 363 -11.25 0.77 23.90
CA ILE A 363 -12.60 0.40 23.43
C ILE A 363 -13.02 1.31 22.28
N VAL A 364 -12.76 2.63 22.36
CA VAL A 364 -13.05 3.55 21.25
C VAL A 364 -12.27 3.15 19.99
N LEU A 365 -10.98 2.82 20.11
CA LEU A 365 -10.17 2.33 18.99
C LEU A 365 -10.78 1.06 18.36
N ILE A 366 -11.23 0.10 19.17
CA ILE A 366 -11.92 -1.11 18.70
C ILE A 366 -13.23 -0.77 17.99
N LEU A 367 -14.02 0.16 18.51
CA LEU A 367 -15.29 0.56 17.89
C LEU A 367 -15.07 1.27 16.56
N LEU A 368 -14.07 2.15 16.48
CA LEU A 368 -13.66 2.79 15.23
C LEU A 368 -13.18 1.74 14.21
N TYR A 369 -12.35 0.80 14.64
CA TYR A 369 -11.94 -0.34 13.83
C TYR A 369 -13.16 -1.11 13.30
N SER A 370 -14.11 -1.44 14.17
CA SER A 370 -15.34 -2.14 13.76
C SER A 370 -16.20 -1.33 12.81
N ILE A 371 -16.32 -0.01 12.98
CA ILE A 371 -17.13 0.83 12.08
C ILE A 371 -16.52 0.84 10.67
N TYR A 372 -15.23 1.16 10.58
CA TYR A 372 -14.58 1.49 9.31
C TYR A 372 -13.88 0.31 8.63
N SER A 373 -13.55 -0.77 9.36
CA SER A 373 -12.83 -1.96 8.86
C SER A 373 -11.63 -1.62 7.96
N PRO A 374 -10.64 -0.86 8.45
CA PRO A 374 -9.53 -0.40 7.64
C PRO A 374 -8.61 -1.56 7.23
N LYS A 375 -7.97 -1.42 6.06
CA LYS A 375 -6.80 -2.24 5.67
C LYS A 375 -5.48 -1.66 6.17
N ILE A 376 -5.45 -0.37 6.47
CA ILE A 376 -4.28 0.31 7.04
C ILE A 376 -4.73 1.12 8.27
N LEU A 377 -4.18 0.78 9.43
CA LEU A 377 -4.40 1.48 10.69
C LEU A 377 -3.14 2.24 11.10
N LEU A 378 -3.25 3.56 11.19
CA LEU A 378 -2.18 4.47 11.59
C LEU A 378 -2.49 5.02 12.98
N ILE A 379 -1.58 4.83 13.93
CA ILE A 379 -1.75 5.28 15.32
C ILE A 379 -0.58 6.20 15.68
N ASP A 380 -0.89 7.48 15.89
CA ASP A 380 0.10 8.47 16.30
C ASP A 380 0.16 8.59 17.83
N ASP A 381 1.37 8.74 18.36
CA ASP A 381 1.71 8.87 19.79
C ASP A 381 0.95 7.88 20.67
N MET A 382 1.16 6.58 20.42
CA MET A 382 0.41 5.49 21.05
C MET A 382 0.43 5.51 22.58
N GLU A 383 1.50 6.02 23.21
CA GLU A 383 1.57 6.20 24.66
C GLU A 383 0.50 7.15 25.21
N ALA A 384 0.01 8.08 24.38
CA ALA A 384 -1.06 9.00 24.77
C ALA A 384 -2.43 8.30 24.91
N MET A 385 -2.54 7.02 24.55
CA MET A 385 -3.72 6.22 24.90
C MET A 385 -3.91 6.13 26.42
N GLY A 386 -2.86 6.33 27.23
CA GLY A 386 -2.96 6.32 28.70
C GLY A 386 -3.17 4.91 29.29
N LEU A 387 -2.80 3.86 28.55
CA LEU A 387 -2.81 2.49 29.06
C LEU A 387 -1.65 2.28 30.02
N TYR A 388 -1.95 1.79 31.22
CA TYR A 388 -0.94 1.32 32.15
C TYR A 388 -0.08 0.22 31.51
N VAL A 389 1.21 0.19 31.84
CA VAL A 389 2.19 -0.74 31.24
C VAL A 389 1.74 -2.21 31.33
N ASN A 390 1.16 -2.62 32.45
CA ASN A 390 0.63 -3.98 32.66
C ASN A 390 -0.63 -4.30 31.83
N LYS A 391 -1.16 -3.34 31.07
CA LYS A 391 -2.30 -3.49 30.15
C LYS A 391 -1.91 -3.36 28.68
N LEU A 392 -0.64 -3.08 28.36
CA LEU A 392 -0.18 -3.03 26.96
C LEU A 392 -0.35 -4.37 26.22
N GLU A 393 -0.25 -5.49 26.94
CA GLU A 393 -0.51 -6.82 26.38
C GLU A 393 -1.92 -6.94 25.78
N ILE A 394 -2.92 -6.30 26.40
CA ILE A 394 -4.29 -6.29 25.87
C ILE A 394 -4.34 -5.62 24.51
N LEU A 395 -3.71 -4.44 24.39
CA LEU A 395 -3.63 -3.70 23.14
C LEU A 395 -2.86 -4.51 22.09
N MET A 396 -1.73 -5.14 22.45
CA MET A 396 -0.98 -6.01 21.53
C MET A 396 -1.83 -7.18 21.03
N ASN A 397 -2.57 -7.85 21.91
CA ASN A 397 -3.46 -8.95 21.55
C ASN A 397 -4.55 -8.51 20.57
N PHE A 398 -5.12 -7.31 20.76
CA PHE A 398 -6.06 -6.73 19.81
C PHE A 398 -5.40 -6.48 18.44
N LEU A 399 -4.24 -5.82 18.40
CA LEU A 399 -3.54 -5.49 17.14
C LEU A 399 -3.12 -6.75 16.37
N LEU A 400 -2.56 -7.74 17.06
CA LEU A 400 -2.18 -9.02 16.45
C LEU A 400 -3.40 -9.76 15.89
N LYS A 401 -4.52 -9.75 16.63
CA LYS A 401 -5.75 -10.38 16.19
C LYS A 401 -6.29 -9.77 14.89
N ILE A 402 -6.34 -8.44 14.75
CA ILE A 402 -6.82 -7.81 13.52
C ILE A 402 -5.84 -8.00 12.35
N ILE A 403 -4.53 -8.11 12.62
CA ILE A 403 -3.53 -8.50 11.60
C ILE A 403 -3.81 -9.91 11.09
N GLU A 404 -4.00 -10.87 12.00
CA GLU A 404 -4.20 -12.29 11.66
C GLU A 404 -5.54 -12.55 10.97
N GLN A 405 -6.61 -11.93 11.45
CA GLN A 405 -7.97 -12.16 10.97
C GLN A 405 -8.26 -11.40 9.68
N ASP A 406 -7.87 -10.13 9.60
CA ASP A 406 -8.35 -9.21 8.57
C ASP A 406 -7.25 -8.72 7.62
N GLY A 407 -5.99 -9.10 7.90
CA GLY A 407 -4.82 -8.72 7.12
C GLY A 407 -4.48 -7.23 7.22
N VAL A 408 -4.85 -6.59 8.34
CA VAL A 408 -4.62 -5.16 8.57
C VAL A 408 -3.12 -4.87 8.63
N LYS A 409 -2.68 -3.77 8.02
CA LYS A 409 -1.33 -3.24 8.20
C LYS A 409 -1.35 -2.11 9.21
N ILE A 410 -0.45 -2.17 10.18
CA ILE A 410 -0.42 -1.25 11.31
C ILE A 410 0.90 -0.49 11.29
N LEU A 411 0.81 0.83 11.41
CA LEU A 411 1.95 1.73 11.55
C LEU A 411 1.72 2.62 12.77
N VAL A 412 2.66 2.54 13.71
CA VAL A 412 2.58 3.24 14.99
C VAL A 412 3.72 4.24 15.11
N THR A 413 3.47 5.41 15.71
CA THR A 413 4.54 6.23 16.29
C THR A 413 4.49 6.14 17.81
N THR A 414 5.67 6.15 18.44
CA THR A 414 5.75 6.20 19.90
C THR A 414 7.05 6.83 20.36
N GLN A 415 7.00 7.52 21.50
CA GLN A 415 8.17 7.87 22.30
C GLN A 415 8.28 7.02 23.57
N SER A 416 7.42 6.04 23.81
CA SER A 416 7.49 5.21 25.01
C SER A 416 8.36 3.98 24.80
N PHE A 417 9.29 3.75 25.74
CA PHE A 417 10.09 2.52 25.77
C PHE A 417 9.21 1.28 25.98
N ASP A 418 8.21 1.34 26.88
CA ASP A 418 7.33 0.20 27.16
C ASP A 418 6.48 -0.20 25.94
N VAL A 419 6.01 0.81 25.19
CA VAL A 419 5.24 0.60 23.95
C VAL A 419 6.15 0.02 22.86
N LEU A 420 7.34 0.60 22.68
CA LEU A 420 8.34 0.08 21.75
C LEU A 420 8.70 -1.37 22.08
N TYR A 421 9.00 -1.67 23.34
CA TYR A 421 9.31 -3.02 23.83
C TYR A 421 8.20 -4.01 23.46
N SER A 422 6.95 -3.63 23.72
CA SER A 422 5.78 -4.46 23.44
C SER A 422 5.60 -4.72 21.94
N LEU A 423 5.78 -3.68 21.11
CA LEU A 423 5.67 -3.78 19.64
C LEU A 423 6.80 -4.63 19.04
N VAL A 424 8.05 -4.43 19.47
CA VAL A 424 9.20 -5.23 18.99
C VAL A 424 9.04 -6.69 19.37
N LYS A 425 8.58 -6.99 20.60
CA LYS A 425 8.27 -8.36 21.03
C LYS A 425 7.15 -9.00 20.19
N ALA A 426 6.20 -8.19 19.73
CA ALA A 426 5.13 -8.61 18.82
C ALA A 426 5.58 -8.72 17.34
N GLY A 427 6.86 -8.48 17.05
CA GLY A 427 7.44 -8.59 15.70
C GLY A 427 7.30 -7.33 14.85
N ALA A 428 7.11 -6.17 15.45
CA ALA A 428 7.04 -4.91 14.72
C ALA A 428 8.38 -4.57 14.07
N LYS A 429 8.32 -4.17 12.80
CA LYS A 429 9.45 -3.58 12.08
C LYS A 429 9.76 -2.19 12.60
N VAL A 430 11.04 -1.90 12.90
CA VAL A 430 11.45 -0.66 13.57
C VAL A 430 12.09 0.33 12.59
N PHE A 431 11.56 1.54 12.56
CA PHE A 431 12.14 2.69 11.88
C PHE A 431 12.58 3.73 12.91
N ILE A 432 13.85 4.13 12.86
CA ILE A 432 14.43 5.13 13.76
C ILE A 432 14.69 6.40 12.96
N MET A 433 14.14 7.53 13.42
CA MET A 433 14.28 8.83 12.77
C MET A 433 15.13 9.78 13.61
N GLY A 434 16.01 10.53 12.95
CA GLY A 434 16.84 11.56 13.58
C GLY A 434 17.57 12.39 12.52
N SER A 435 17.68 13.69 12.75
CA SER A 435 18.34 14.65 11.85
C SER A 435 17.90 14.54 10.38
N GLY A 436 16.60 14.32 10.11
CA GLY A 436 16.05 14.19 8.75
C GLY A 436 16.42 12.89 8.03
N LYS A 437 17.08 11.95 8.72
CA LYS A 437 17.42 10.62 8.20
C LYS A 437 16.53 9.56 8.87
N ILE A 438 16.40 8.42 8.20
CA ILE A 438 15.71 7.24 8.71
C ILE A 438 16.65 6.04 8.60
N TYR A 439 16.67 5.25 9.67
CA TYR A 439 17.32 3.96 9.72
C TYR A 439 16.28 2.86 9.93
N GLU A 440 16.28 1.88 9.04
CA GLU A 440 15.51 0.65 9.18
C GLU A 440 16.37 -0.36 9.96
N MET A 441 15.93 -0.72 11.16
CA MET A 441 16.63 -1.70 11.98
C MET A 441 16.14 -3.11 11.66
N ASN A 442 17.06 -4.08 11.65
CA ASN A 442 16.72 -5.48 11.50
C ASN A 442 15.88 -5.97 12.70
N ASN A 443 14.84 -6.78 12.45
CA ASN A 443 13.92 -7.22 13.50
C ASN A 443 14.60 -8.07 14.59
N ASP A 444 15.50 -8.97 14.21
CA ASP A 444 16.23 -9.83 15.16
C ASP A 444 17.18 -8.99 16.02
N GLU A 445 17.85 -8.02 15.39
CA GLU A 445 18.70 -7.06 16.10
C GLU A 445 17.89 -6.19 17.08
N ALA A 446 16.77 -5.63 16.62
CA ALA A 446 15.89 -4.81 17.45
C ALA A 446 15.43 -5.59 18.69
N LYS A 447 15.06 -6.86 18.50
CA LYS A 447 14.63 -7.75 19.58
C LYS A 447 15.74 -7.99 20.60
N VAL A 448 16.94 -8.36 20.14
CA VAL A 448 18.09 -8.62 21.02
C VAL A 448 18.45 -7.38 21.85
N ARG A 449 18.49 -6.20 21.23
CA ARG A 449 18.82 -4.93 21.90
C ARG A 449 17.75 -4.54 22.93
N ILE A 450 16.48 -4.61 22.56
CA ILE A 450 15.35 -4.30 23.46
C ILE A 450 15.29 -5.28 24.64
N GLU A 451 15.51 -6.59 24.42
CA GLU A 451 15.58 -7.59 25.49
C GLU A 451 16.78 -7.37 26.44
N SER A 452 17.82 -6.69 25.95
CA SER A 452 18.97 -6.25 26.74
C SER A 452 18.75 -4.91 27.47
N ASN A 453 17.51 -4.38 27.46
CA ASN A 453 17.14 -3.06 27.98
C ASN A 453 17.88 -1.88 27.32
N GLU A 454 18.32 -2.04 26.07
CA GLU A 454 18.88 -0.94 25.30
C GLU A 454 17.73 -0.08 24.73
N ASP A 455 17.81 1.23 24.99
CA ASP A 455 16.84 2.17 24.46
C ASP A 455 17.20 2.58 23.03
N LEU A 456 16.56 1.94 22.06
CA LEU A 456 16.77 2.22 20.63
C LEU A 456 16.50 3.68 20.25
N ARG A 457 15.77 4.45 21.06
CA ARG A 457 15.54 5.88 20.81
C ARG A 457 16.85 6.67 20.85
N LEU A 458 17.84 6.24 21.65
CA LEU A 458 19.13 6.91 21.75
C LEU A 458 19.95 6.85 20.45
N ILE A 459 19.69 5.82 19.61
CA ILE A 459 20.30 5.70 18.28
C ILE A 459 19.94 6.91 17.41
N SER A 460 18.76 7.52 17.62
CA SER A 460 18.34 8.67 16.83
C SER A 460 19.30 9.85 16.91
N GLN A 461 20.00 10.01 18.05
CA GLN A 461 20.93 11.11 18.30
C GLN A 461 22.26 10.95 17.57
N SER A 462 22.65 9.71 17.24
CA SER A 462 23.90 9.37 16.54
C SER A 462 23.68 8.88 15.10
N LEU A 463 22.45 9.00 14.58
CA LEU A 463 22.08 8.51 13.25
C LEU A 463 22.95 9.08 12.13
N GLU A 464 23.41 10.33 12.25
CA GLU A 464 24.28 10.93 11.24
C GLU A 464 25.63 10.24 11.15
N GLU A 465 26.21 9.88 12.30
CA GLU A 465 27.49 9.19 12.43
C GLU A 465 27.37 7.75 11.91
N ILE A 466 26.36 7.01 12.38
CA ILE A 466 26.09 5.62 11.99
C ILE A 466 25.92 5.47 10.47
N LEU A 467 25.14 6.36 9.85
CA LEU A 467 24.91 6.32 8.40
C LEU A 467 26.12 6.81 7.58
N SER A 468 27.07 7.50 8.22
CA SER A 468 28.33 7.92 7.57
C SER A 468 29.40 6.82 7.62
N GLU A 469 29.44 6.02 8.68
CA GLU A 469 30.37 4.90 8.85
C GLU A 469 29.98 3.70 7.97
N GLY A 470 28.68 3.43 7.77
CA GLY A 470 28.19 2.35 6.91
C GLY A 470 28.36 2.57 5.39
N LYS A 471 28.96 3.70 4.97
CA LYS A 471 29.24 4.02 3.55
C LYS A 471 30.71 3.79 3.14
N GLN A 472 31.54 3.19 3.99
CA GLN A 472 32.92 2.80 3.65
C GLN A 472 33.03 1.40 3.05
#